data_AF-A0A956TQ16-F1
#
_entry.id   AF-A0A956TQ16-F1
#
_cell.length_a   1.000
_cell.length_b   1.000
_cell.length_c   1.000
_cell.angle_alpha   90.00
_cell.angle_beta   90.00
_cell.angle_gamma   90.00
#
_symmetry.space_group_name_H-M   'P 1'
#
loop_
_entity.id
_entity.type
_entity.pdbx_description
1 polymer ?
#
loop_
_entity_poly.entity_id
_entity_poly.type
_entity_poly.pdbx_seq_one_letter_code
_entity_poly.pdbx_strand_id
1 'polypeptide(L)'
;MTPKKDRTGRTGAVPGVIFSTFLLLLGLALGSALTGCGPEPGNKDQTGSDIFLIFERLKPVLEKDLQVPPEAITMGANLKKDLGAEEFELDTICLELNNIFDADLSLEDFRKLGTVGEMVDYIRIHKKPVAKKVEGAPNL
;
A
#
# COMPACT_ATOMS: atom_id res chain seq x y z
N MET A 1 -37.22 -34.38 -3.83
CA MET A 1 -36.28 -33.71 -2.91
C MET A 1 -34.84 -34.00 -3.33
N THR A 2 -34.07 -33.01 -3.76
CA THR A 2 -32.61 -32.96 -3.48
C THR A 2 -32.44 -32.27 -2.12
N PRO A 3 -31.32 -32.36 -1.36
CA PRO A 3 -29.89 -32.46 -1.72
C PRO A 3 -29.14 -33.55 -0.89
N LYS A 4 -27.82 -33.84 -0.95
CA LYS A 4 -26.60 -33.01 -0.92
C LYS A 4 -25.44 -33.72 -1.62
N LYS A 5 -24.59 -32.92 -2.24
CA LYS A 5 -23.33 -33.27 -2.88
C LYS A 5 -22.22 -32.71 -2.01
N ASP A 6 -21.44 -33.57 -1.37
CA ASP A 6 -20.22 -33.18 -0.67
C ASP A 6 -19.02 -33.87 -1.33
N ARG A 7 -18.10 -33.02 -1.83
CA ARG A 7 -16.76 -33.38 -2.32
C ARG A 7 -15.85 -33.46 -1.11
N THR A 8 -15.15 -34.58 -0.90
CA THR A 8 -13.90 -34.60 -0.14
C THR A 8 -13.03 -35.78 -0.55
N GLY A 9 -11.72 -35.53 -0.66
CA GLY A 9 -10.70 -36.57 -0.52
C GLY A 9 -10.11 -37.14 -1.81
N ARG A 10 -9.26 -36.36 -2.49
CA ARG A 10 -8.26 -36.88 -3.44
C ARG A 10 -7.16 -37.56 -2.61
N THR A 11 -7.21 -38.89 -2.48
CA THR A 11 -6.10 -39.68 -1.94
C THR A 11 -5.10 -39.93 -3.06
N GLY A 12 -3.87 -39.46 -2.86
CA GLY A 12 -2.74 -39.69 -3.77
C GLY A 12 -1.49 -39.91 -2.94
N ALA A 13 -1.00 -41.14 -2.96
CA ALA A 13 0.19 -41.61 -2.29
C ALA A 13 1.48 -41.02 -2.89
N VAL A 14 2.52 -40.85 -2.05
CA VAL A 14 3.92 -41.18 -2.40
C VAL A 14 4.72 -41.47 -1.11
N PRO A 15 5.47 -42.59 -1.03
CA PRO A 15 6.27 -42.97 0.13
C PRO A 15 7.73 -42.48 0.02
N GLY A 16 8.25 -41.97 1.15
CA GLY A 16 9.63 -42.12 1.67
C GLY A 16 10.84 -41.69 0.82
N VAL A 17 11.59 -40.68 1.30
CA VAL A 17 13.07 -40.66 1.25
C VAL A 17 13.66 -39.86 2.43
N ILE A 18 14.11 -40.60 3.45
CA ILE A 18 15.37 -40.51 4.21
C ILE A 18 15.89 -39.12 4.65
N PHE A 19 15.76 -38.89 5.96
CA PHE A 19 16.59 -38.03 6.82
C PHE A 19 18.08 -38.38 6.64
N SER A 20 18.89 -37.45 6.13
CA SER A 20 20.35 -37.57 6.18
C SER A 20 20.96 -36.28 6.72
N THR A 21 21.35 -36.36 7.98
CA THR A 21 22.21 -35.42 8.69
C THR A 21 23.60 -35.42 8.05
N PHE A 22 24.02 -34.32 7.44
CA PHE A 22 25.42 -34.04 7.12
C PHE A 22 25.63 -32.52 7.18
N LEU A 23 25.98 -32.01 8.36
CA LEU A 23 27.34 -31.67 8.76
C LEU A 23 27.90 -30.43 8.05
N LEU A 24 27.75 -29.30 8.75
CA LEU A 24 28.80 -28.33 9.07
C LEU A 24 29.83 -28.03 7.96
N LEU A 25 29.62 -26.94 7.21
CA LEU A 25 30.74 -26.16 6.65
C LEU A 25 30.60 -24.68 6.99
N LEU A 26 31.67 -24.25 7.64
CA LEU A 26 31.98 -22.99 8.27
C LEU A 26 32.18 -21.87 7.24
N GLY A 27 31.49 -20.75 7.46
CA GLY A 27 32.00 -19.37 7.42
C GLY A 27 32.78 -18.86 6.20
N LEU A 28 32.15 -17.97 5.43
CA LEU A 28 32.59 -16.58 5.20
C LEU A 28 31.72 -15.94 4.10
N ALA A 29 30.62 -15.30 4.51
CA ALA A 29 29.95 -14.31 3.68
C ALA A 29 30.06 -12.96 4.41
N LEU A 30 31.08 -12.17 4.03
CA LEU A 30 31.06 -10.72 4.26
C LEU A 30 29.96 -10.14 3.37
N GLY A 31 28.74 -10.15 3.89
CA GLY A 31 27.59 -9.48 3.30
C GLY A 31 27.70 -7.98 3.48
N SER A 32 28.23 -7.30 2.48
CA SER A 32 27.93 -5.89 2.24
C SER A 32 26.47 -5.77 1.82
N ALA A 33 25.63 -5.19 2.69
CA ALA A 33 24.43 -4.45 2.32
C ALA A 33 23.72 -3.92 3.58
N LEU A 34 24.08 -2.72 4.03
CA LEU A 34 23.11 -1.82 4.63
C LEU A 34 22.33 -1.17 3.48
N THR A 35 21.53 -1.97 2.77
CA THR A 35 20.51 -1.43 1.90
C THR A 35 19.24 -1.32 2.72
N GLY A 36 18.75 -0.08 2.76
CA GLY A 36 17.53 0.44 3.36
C GLY A 36 16.50 -0.57 3.87
N CYS A 37 15.98 -0.23 5.05
CA CYS A 37 14.64 -0.55 5.52
C CYS A 37 13.68 -0.69 4.32
N GLY A 38 13.42 -1.93 3.91
CA GLY A 38 12.38 -2.24 2.93
C GLY A 38 11.05 -2.33 3.68
N PRO A 39 9.95 -1.79 3.12
CA PRO A 39 8.65 -1.88 3.76
C PRO A 39 8.20 -3.34 3.92
N GLU A 40 7.87 -3.70 5.15
CA GLU A 40 7.33 -5.01 5.57
C GLU A 40 6.07 -5.41 4.77
N PRO A 41 5.95 -6.66 4.29
CA PRO A 41 4.77 -7.12 3.56
C PRO A 41 3.63 -7.49 4.52
N GLY A 42 2.87 -6.48 4.97
CA GLY A 42 1.68 -6.63 5.80
C GLY A 42 0.36 -6.72 5.01
N ASN A 43 -0.23 -7.92 4.97
CA ASN A 43 -1.64 -8.26 4.72
C ASN A 43 -2.26 -8.05 3.32
N LYS A 44 -2.81 -9.13 2.72
CA LYS A 44 -3.18 -9.24 1.29
C LYS A 44 -4.69 -9.13 0.95
N ASP A 45 -5.52 -8.54 1.80
CA ASP A 45 -6.97 -8.42 1.57
C ASP A 45 -7.57 -7.02 1.77
N GLN A 46 -6.78 -6.04 2.21
CA GLN A 46 -7.21 -4.64 2.49
C GLN A 46 -6.86 -3.64 1.37
N THR A 47 -6.18 -4.08 0.33
CA THR A 47 -5.57 -3.19 -0.67
C THR A 47 -6.62 -2.46 -1.52
N GLY A 48 -7.77 -3.08 -1.80
CA GLY A 48 -8.83 -2.47 -2.61
C GLY A 48 -9.65 -1.40 -1.87
N SER A 49 -9.99 -1.63 -0.59
CA SER A 49 -10.73 -0.65 0.22
C SER A 49 -9.93 0.61 0.48
N ASP A 50 -8.62 0.44 0.68
CA ASP A 50 -7.72 1.52 1.06
C ASP A 50 -7.50 2.51 -0.09
N ILE A 51 -7.34 2.01 -1.31
CA ILE A 51 -7.19 2.86 -2.51
C ILE A 51 -8.42 3.74 -2.69
N PHE A 52 -9.62 3.15 -2.56
CA PHE A 52 -10.87 3.88 -2.69
C PHE A 52 -11.01 4.97 -1.62
N LEU A 53 -10.74 4.64 -0.34
CA LEU A 53 -10.80 5.60 0.76
C LEU A 53 -9.80 6.76 0.60
N ILE A 54 -8.57 6.48 0.12
CA ILE A 54 -7.57 7.52 -0.13
C ILE A 54 -8.03 8.43 -1.27
N PHE A 55 -8.50 7.86 -2.38
CA PHE A 55 -8.96 8.63 -3.53
C PHE A 55 -10.13 9.55 -3.18
N GLU A 56 -11.13 9.06 -2.44
CA GLU A 56 -12.29 9.86 -1.98
C GLU A 56 -11.89 11.05 -1.10
N ARG A 57 -10.80 10.92 -0.33
CA ARG A 57 -10.26 12.00 0.51
C ARG A 57 -9.33 12.93 -0.26
N LEU A 58 -8.62 12.42 -1.25
CA LEU A 58 -7.71 13.18 -2.12
C LEU A 58 -8.49 14.08 -3.09
N LYS A 59 -9.58 13.58 -3.66
CA LYS A 59 -10.38 14.26 -4.68
C LYS A 59 -10.81 15.70 -4.29
N PRO A 60 -11.38 15.97 -3.10
CA PRO A 60 -11.76 17.33 -2.72
C PRO A 60 -10.56 18.28 -2.52
N VAL A 61 -9.40 17.74 -2.13
CA VAL A 61 -8.16 18.54 -2.00
C VAL A 61 -7.71 19.01 -3.39
N LEU A 62 -7.68 18.10 -4.36
CA LEU A 62 -7.32 18.43 -5.75
C LEU A 62 -8.34 19.38 -6.40
N GLU A 63 -9.64 19.19 -6.17
CA GLU A 63 -10.68 20.10 -6.68
C GLU A 63 -10.49 21.52 -6.13
N LYS A 64 -10.24 21.64 -4.81
CA LYS A 64 -10.06 22.93 -4.13
C LYS A 64 -8.78 23.64 -4.57
N ASP A 65 -7.65 22.95 -4.56
CA ASP A 65 -6.35 23.58 -4.75
C ASP A 65 -6.00 23.79 -6.22
N LEU A 66 -6.47 22.92 -7.13
CA LEU A 66 -6.25 23.06 -8.57
C LEU A 66 -7.41 23.75 -9.30
N GLN A 67 -8.54 23.99 -8.63
CA GLN A 67 -9.74 24.61 -9.22
C GLN A 67 -10.25 23.87 -10.48
N VAL A 68 -10.15 22.54 -10.48
CA VAL A 68 -10.57 21.66 -11.58
C VAL A 68 -11.88 20.95 -11.27
N PRO A 69 -12.69 20.63 -12.28
CA PRO A 69 -13.94 19.90 -12.06
C PRO A 69 -13.67 18.47 -11.53
N PRO A 70 -14.53 17.94 -10.65
CA PRO A 70 -14.35 16.62 -10.05
C PRO A 70 -14.40 15.48 -11.07
N GLU A 71 -14.95 15.70 -12.27
CA GLU A 71 -14.96 14.73 -13.36
C GLU A 71 -13.60 14.61 -14.05
N ALA A 72 -12.75 15.65 -14.02
CA ALA A 72 -11.41 15.62 -14.57
C ALA A 72 -10.44 14.81 -13.68
N ILE A 73 -10.71 14.76 -12.37
CA ILE A 73 -9.91 14.02 -11.40
C ILE A 73 -10.20 12.53 -11.54
N THR A 74 -9.37 11.84 -12.32
CA THR A 74 -9.40 10.40 -12.53
C THR A 74 -8.06 9.78 -12.17
N MET A 75 -8.02 8.48 -11.85
CA MET A 75 -6.77 7.78 -11.51
C MET A 75 -5.68 7.90 -12.60
N GLY A 76 -6.07 8.02 -13.87
CA GLY A 76 -5.16 8.18 -14.99
C GLY A 76 -4.81 9.62 -15.36
N ALA A 77 -5.46 10.61 -14.73
CA ALA A 77 -5.23 12.01 -15.04
C ALA A 77 -3.79 12.41 -14.69
N ASN A 78 -3.13 13.08 -15.62
CA ASN A 78 -1.81 13.65 -15.41
C ASN A 78 -1.90 14.94 -14.59
N LEU A 79 -1.14 15.00 -13.50
CA LEU A 79 -1.20 16.13 -12.55
C LEU A 79 -0.89 17.46 -13.23
N LYS A 80 0.12 17.50 -14.10
CA LYS A 80 0.58 18.73 -14.75
C LYS A 80 -0.17 19.02 -16.04
N LYS A 81 -0.32 18.02 -16.90
CA LYS A 81 -0.90 18.18 -18.25
C LYS A 81 -2.42 18.26 -18.26
N ASP A 82 -3.08 17.46 -17.42
CA ASP A 82 -4.55 17.35 -17.44
C ASP A 82 -5.19 18.18 -16.33
N LEU A 83 -4.56 18.24 -15.15
CA LEU A 83 -5.07 18.98 -13.99
C LEU A 83 -4.40 20.35 -13.77
N GLY A 84 -3.36 20.69 -14.54
CA GLY A 84 -2.71 21.99 -14.47
C GLY A 84 -1.96 22.28 -13.16
N ALA A 85 -1.55 21.25 -12.40
CA ALA A 85 -0.81 21.45 -11.16
C ALA A 85 0.60 22.01 -11.42
N GLU A 86 0.90 23.17 -10.83
CA GLU A 86 2.26 23.71 -10.78
C GLU A 86 2.97 23.27 -9.50
N GLU A 87 4.25 23.65 -9.35
CA GLU A 87 5.06 23.22 -8.22
C GLU A 87 4.52 23.73 -6.87
N PHE A 88 3.91 24.92 -6.84
CA PHE A 88 3.36 25.49 -5.62
C PHE A 88 2.08 24.80 -5.15
N GLU A 89 1.20 24.42 -6.07
CA GLU A 89 0.01 23.63 -5.76
C GLU A 89 0.42 22.25 -5.26
N LEU A 90 1.37 21.59 -5.92
CA LEU A 90 1.87 20.28 -5.47
C LEU A 90 2.47 20.34 -4.06
N ASP A 91 3.17 21.43 -3.71
CA ASP A 91 3.71 21.63 -2.36
C ASP A 91 2.61 21.80 -1.32
N THR A 92 1.58 22.57 -1.66
CA THR A 92 0.43 22.83 -0.78
C THR A 92 -0.36 21.56 -0.55
N ILE A 93 -0.67 20.83 -1.62
CA ILE A 93 -1.37 19.55 -1.58
C ILE A 93 -0.57 18.53 -0.75
N CYS A 94 0.75 18.44 -0.94
CA CYS A 94 1.61 17.52 -0.18
C CYS A 94 1.51 17.76 1.33
N LEU A 95 1.52 19.04 1.75
CA LEU A 95 1.38 19.40 3.16
C LEU A 95 -0.01 19.08 3.71
N GLU A 96 -1.07 19.37 2.95
CA GLU A 96 -2.45 19.07 3.34
C GLU A 96 -2.65 17.55 3.49
N LEU A 97 -2.11 16.75 2.57
CA LEU A 97 -2.21 15.28 2.62
C LEU A 97 -1.41 14.68 3.78
N ASN A 98 -0.22 15.20 4.09
CA ASN A 98 0.53 14.79 5.29
C ASN A 98 -0.32 14.94 6.56
N ASN A 99 -1.03 16.05 6.68
CA ASN A 99 -1.90 16.31 7.83
C ASN A 99 -3.17 15.42 7.83
N ILE A 100 -3.79 15.19 6.67
CA ILE A 100 -5.03 14.40 6.56
C ILE A 100 -4.77 12.91 6.84
N PHE A 101 -3.67 12.37 6.34
CA PHE A 101 -3.38 10.93 6.39
C PHE A 101 -2.38 10.53 7.49
N ASP A 102 -1.90 11.49 8.29
CA ASP A 102 -0.79 11.30 9.24
C ASP A 102 0.38 10.53 8.58
N ALA A 103 0.75 11.03 7.40
CA ALA A 103 1.77 10.46 6.53
C ALA A 103 3.04 11.31 6.53
N ASP A 104 4.16 10.68 6.18
CA ASP A 104 5.46 11.34 6.03
C ASP A 104 5.83 11.37 4.54
N LEU A 105 5.11 12.17 3.75
CA LEU A 105 5.33 12.33 2.31
C LEU A 105 6.49 13.30 2.07
N SER A 106 7.52 12.81 1.36
CA SER A 106 8.62 13.63 0.83
C SER A 106 8.15 14.53 -0.31
N LEU A 107 8.40 15.83 -0.19
CA LEU A 107 8.08 16.83 -1.21
C LEU A 107 8.77 16.53 -2.55
N GLU A 108 10.05 16.14 -2.48
CA GLU A 108 10.84 15.85 -3.67
C GLU A 108 10.26 14.69 -4.47
N ASP A 109 9.77 13.65 -3.80
CA ASP A 109 9.18 12.49 -4.45
C ASP A 109 7.75 12.78 -4.91
N PHE A 110 7.00 13.56 -4.13
CA PHE A 110 5.66 14.00 -4.50
C PHE A 110 5.65 14.80 -5.81
N ARG A 111 6.64 15.68 -6.03
CA ARG A 111 6.79 16.47 -7.26
C ARG A 111 7.13 15.64 -8.51
N LYS A 112 7.67 14.43 -8.32
CA LYS A 112 8.02 13.50 -9.41
C LYS A 112 6.83 12.68 -9.89
N LEU A 113 5.73 12.64 -9.12
CA LEU A 113 4.52 11.93 -9.49
C LEU A 113 3.93 12.52 -10.78
N GLY A 114 3.51 11.64 -11.68
CA GLY A 114 2.93 12.02 -12.96
C GLY A 114 1.41 12.00 -12.94
N THR A 115 0.80 11.08 -12.19
CA THR A 115 -0.65 10.83 -12.23
C THR A 115 -1.30 10.80 -10.84
N VAL A 116 -2.62 10.97 -10.81
CA VAL A 116 -3.41 10.85 -9.57
C VAL A 116 -3.31 9.45 -8.97
N GLY A 117 -3.28 8.40 -9.79
CA GLY A 117 -3.14 7.02 -9.33
C GLY A 117 -1.80 6.78 -8.60
N GLU A 118 -0.71 7.29 -9.16
CA GLU A 118 0.60 7.25 -8.52
C GLU A 118 0.61 8.00 -7.18
N MET A 119 -0.12 9.12 -7.08
CA MET A 119 -0.28 9.85 -5.83
C MET A 119 -1.04 9.05 -4.77
N VAL A 120 -2.15 8.40 -5.14
CA VAL A 120 -2.90 7.53 -4.24
C VAL A 120 -2.03 6.36 -3.75
N ASP A 121 -1.28 5.74 -4.64
CA ASP A 121 -0.37 4.65 -4.30
C ASP A 121 0.76 5.12 -3.37
N TYR A 122 1.32 6.30 -3.64
CA TYR A 122 2.36 6.90 -2.82
C TYR A 122 1.88 7.16 -1.38
N ILE A 123 0.69 7.75 -1.22
CA ILE A 123 0.04 7.94 0.08
C ILE A 123 -0.21 6.61 0.78
N ARG A 124 -0.69 5.59 0.06
CA ARG A 124 -0.96 4.27 0.64
C ARG A 124 0.28 3.64 1.27
N ILE A 125 1.45 3.83 0.67
CA ILE A 125 2.71 3.26 1.15
C ILE A 125 3.28 4.02 2.35
N HIS A 126 3.04 5.34 2.41
CA HIS A 126 3.62 6.23 3.43
C HIS A 126 2.66 6.62 4.57
N LYS A 127 1.36 6.29 4.46
CA LYS A 127 0.44 6.45 5.59
C LYS A 127 0.85 5.54 6.74
N LYS A 128 0.82 6.04 7.97
CA LYS A 128 1.07 5.20 9.14
C LYS A 128 -0.03 4.15 9.24
N PRO A 129 0.31 2.89 9.55
CA PRO A 129 -0.70 1.89 9.83
C PRO A 129 -1.49 2.36 11.04
N VAL A 130 -2.79 2.62 10.85
CA VAL A 130 -3.71 2.82 11.97
C VAL A 130 -3.63 1.53 12.79
N ALA A 131 -2.94 1.58 13.91
CA ALA A 131 -2.89 0.47 14.84
C ALA A 131 -4.34 0.16 15.19
N LYS A 132 -4.88 -0.95 14.68
CA LYS A 132 -6.18 -1.45 15.11
C LYS A 132 -6.02 -1.73 16.58
N LYS A 133 -6.45 -0.79 17.43
CA LYS A 133 -6.55 -1.01 18.87
C LYS A 133 -7.50 -2.20 19.00
N VAL A 134 -6.96 -3.35 19.36
CA VAL A 134 -7.73 -4.54 19.67
C VAL A 134 -8.47 -4.22 20.96
N GLU A 135 -9.63 -3.58 20.86
CA GLU A 135 -10.54 -3.45 21.98
C GLU A 135 -11.27 -4.79 22.13
N GLY A 136 -10.75 -5.63 23.05
CA GLY A 136 -11.30 -6.91 23.44
C GLY A 136 -10.63 -7.44 24.71
N ALA A 137 -11.25 -7.19 25.86
CA ALA A 137 -10.81 -7.49 27.23
C ALA A 137 -10.64 -9.00 27.56
N PRO A 138 -10.11 -9.34 28.75
CA PRO A 138 -11.05 -9.74 29.81
C PRO A 138 -10.77 -9.17 31.21
N ASN A 139 -11.89 -9.04 31.94
CA ASN A 139 -12.04 -8.74 33.37
C ASN A 139 -10.96 -9.32 34.30
N LEU A 140 -10.59 -8.52 35.31
CA LEU A 140 -10.21 -8.97 36.65
C LEU A 140 -10.56 -7.88 37.67
#